data_AF-A0A016E2U9-F1
#
_entry.id   AF-A0A016E2U9-F1
#
_cell.length_a   1.000
_cell.length_b   1.000
_cell.length_c   1.000
_cell.angle_alpha   90.00
_cell.angle_beta   90.00
_cell.angle_gamma   90.00
#
_symmetry.space_group_name_H-M   'P 1'
#
loop_
_entity.id
_entity.type
_entity.pdbx_description
1 polymer ?
#
loop_
_entity_poly.entity_id
_entity_poly.type
_entity_poly.pdbx_seq_one_letter_code
_entity_poly.pdbx_strand_id
1 'polypeptide(L)'
;MKQLLEKCAGWLSAHPDDETARELLEQVRSRLKAEEGYFVVSVVSRDDLVSEGYDGYATDDSTMERIASSMGKAHTEYGEYWLSLRNACGNENVPLLEE
;
A
#
# COMPACT_ATOMS: atom_id res chain seq x y z
N MET A 1 -6.53 12.69 18.00
CA MET A 1 -7.26 13.18 16.82
C MET A 1 -7.73 12.03 15.92
N LYS A 2 -6.85 11.12 15.51
CA LYS A 2 -7.15 9.90 14.73
C LYS A 2 -8.35 9.05 15.23
N GLN A 3 -8.38 8.68 16.52
CA GLN A 3 -9.47 7.86 17.08
C GLN A 3 -10.86 8.54 17.04
N LEU A 4 -10.90 9.88 17.08
CA LEU A 4 -12.14 10.64 16.95
C LEU A 4 -12.62 10.63 15.49
N LEU A 5 -11.70 10.78 14.53
CA LEU A 5 -11.99 10.74 13.10
C LEU A 5 -12.44 9.34 12.63
N GLU A 6 -11.84 8.28 13.15
CA GLU A 6 -12.26 6.89 12.88
C GLU A 6 -13.67 6.59 13.41
N LYS A 7 -14.00 7.07 14.62
CA LYS A 7 -15.35 6.94 15.19
C LYS A 7 -16.39 7.71 14.36
N CYS A 8 -16.05 8.90 13.87
CA CYS A 8 -16.92 9.66 12.98
C CYS A 8 -17.12 8.93 11.65
N ALA A 9 -16.05 8.40 11.04
CA ALA A 9 -16.14 7.67 9.78
C ALA A 9 -17.00 6.41 9.89
N GLY A 10 -16.90 5.67 11.00
CA GLY A 10 -17.73 4.49 11.27
C GLY A 10 -19.21 4.84 11.45
N TRP A 11 -19.52 5.93 12.15
CA TRP A 11 -20.91 6.37 12.35
C TRP A 11 -21.58 6.84 11.05
N LEU A 12 -20.84 7.59 10.21
CA LEU A 12 -21.33 8.06 8.90
C LEU A 12 -21.55 6.90 7.93
N SER A 13 -20.68 5.88 7.97
CA SER A 13 -20.84 4.68 7.12
C SER A 13 -22.08 3.85 7.49
N ALA A 14 -22.59 3.98 8.71
CA ALA A 14 -23.82 3.32 9.17
C ALA A 14 -25.10 4.07 8.78
N HIS A 15 -24.99 5.28 8.23
CA HIS A 15 -26.12 6.12 7.80
C HIS A 15 -25.92 6.60 6.34
N PRO A 16 -25.94 5.68 5.36
CA PRO A 16 -25.55 5.97 3.97
C PRO A 16 -26.59 6.77 3.16
N ASP A 17 -27.81 6.94 3.68
CA ASP A 17 -28.92 7.59 2.98
C ASP A 17 -28.84 9.13 3.02
N ASP A 18 -27.84 9.68 3.72
CA ASP A 18 -27.58 11.11 3.81
C ASP A 18 -26.39 11.50 2.91
N GLU A 19 -26.67 12.20 1.81
CA GLU A 19 -25.67 12.63 0.84
C GLU A 19 -24.62 13.57 1.46
N THR A 20 -25.00 14.38 2.45
CA THR A 20 -24.10 15.27 3.18
C THR A 20 -23.16 14.47 4.07
N ALA A 21 -23.65 13.39 4.68
CA ALA A 21 -22.84 12.47 5.47
C ALA A 21 -21.75 11.78 4.62
N ARG A 22 -22.08 11.45 3.36
CA ARG A 22 -21.14 10.84 2.42
C ARG A 22 -20.01 11.80 2.03
N GLU A 23 -20.32 13.07 1.77
CA GLU A 23 -19.30 14.08 1.46
C GLU A 23 -18.38 14.36 2.66
N LEU A 24 -18.94 14.41 3.86
CA LEU A 24 -18.17 14.55 5.10
C LEU A 24 -17.23 13.35 5.33
N LEU A 25 -17.67 12.13 5.04
CA LEU A 25 -16.85 10.93 5.13
C LEU A 25 -15.62 11.00 4.20
N GLU A 26 -15.80 11.45 2.96
CA GLU A 26 -14.70 11.61 2.01
C GLU A 26 -13.71 12.72 2.43
N GLN A 27 -14.20 13.83 2.98
CA GLN A 27 -13.33 14.88 3.52
C GLN A 27 -12.50 14.40 4.71
N VAL A 28 -13.11 13.63 5.64
CA VAL A 28 -12.40 13.01 6.77
C VAL A 28 -11.34 12.03 6.29
N ARG A 29 -11.65 11.19 5.31
CA ARG A 29 -10.68 10.26 4.69
C ARG A 29 -9.53 11.00 4.02
N SER A 30 -9.82 12.07 3.29
CA SER A 30 -8.81 12.90 2.62
C SER A 30 -7.87 13.57 3.64
N ARG A 31 -8.43 14.12 4.73
CA ARG A 31 -7.64 14.74 5.81
C ARG A 31 -6.76 13.72 6.54
N LEU A 32 -7.30 12.52 6.82
CA LEU A 32 -6.53 11.41 7.40
C LEU A 32 -5.39 10.94 6.49
N LYS A 33 -5.57 11.00 5.17
CA LYS A 33 -4.50 10.72 4.19
C LYS A 33 -3.42 11.80 4.17
N ALA A 34 -3.77 13.06 4.45
CA ALA A 34 -2.87 14.21 4.39
C ALA A 34 -2.03 14.43 5.67
N GLU A 35 -2.53 14.05 6.86
CA GLU A 35 -1.85 14.31 8.16
C GLU A 35 -0.74 13.30 8.54
N GLU A 36 0.08 12.82 7.59
CA GLU A 36 1.27 11.99 7.86
C GLU A 36 1.02 10.72 8.70
N GLY A 37 0.37 9.73 8.08
CA GLY A 37 0.22 8.41 8.71
C GLY A 37 -0.59 7.38 7.95
N TYR A 38 -1.07 7.69 6.74
CA TYR A 38 -1.48 6.66 5.79
C TYR A 38 -0.23 6.14 5.10
N PHE A 39 0.55 5.33 5.82
CA PHE A 39 1.30 4.29 5.14
C PHE A 39 0.24 3.38 4.53
N VAL A 40 -0.04 3.54 3.23
CA VAL A 40 -0.37 2.34 2.48
C VAL A 40 0.91 1.54 2.55
N VAL A 41 1.01 0.69 3.58
CA VAL A 41 1.89 -0.46 3.54
C VAL A 41 1.31 -1.29 2.41
N SER A 42 1.71 -0.95 1.18
CA SER A 42 1.65 -1.89 0.10
C SER A 42 2.59 -2.98 0.54
N VAL A 43 2.01 -4.05 1.08
CA VAL A 43 2.77 -5.21 1.48
C VAL A 43 3.15 -5.88 0.17
N VAL A 44 4.31 -5.50 -0.37
CA VAL A 44 4.97 -6.33 -1.37
C VAL A 44 5.14 -7.69 -0.73
N SER A 45 4.44 -8.69 -1.22
CA SER A 45 4.51 -10.02 -0.64
C SER A 45 5.73 -10.75 -1.19
N ARG A 46 6.28 -11.67 -0.40
CA ARG A 46 7.34 -12.56 -0.89
C ARG A 46 6.86 -13.40 -2.08
N ASP A 47 5.58 -13.74 -2.11
CA ASP A 47 4.98 -14.50 -3.20
C ASP A 47 4.89 -13.67 -4.50
N ASP A 48 4.79 -12.34 -4.42
CA ASP A 48 4.88 -11.47 -5.60
C ASP A 48 6.28 -11.50 -6.21
N LEU A 49 7.33 -11.53 -5.36
CA LEU A 49 8.72 -11.70 -5.80
C LEU A 49 8.88 -13.05 -6.51
N VAL A 50 8.38 -14.12 -5.91
CA VAL A 50 8.41 -15.47 -6.48
C VAL A 50 7.68 -15.53 -7.82
N SER A 51 6.52 -14.86 -7.93
CA SER A 51 5.75 -14.78 -9.18
C SER A 51 6.51 -14.07 -10.31
N GLU A 52 7.41 -13.14 -9.97
CA GLU A 52 8.31 -12.46 -10.90
C GLU A 52 9.67 -13.15 -11.09
N GLY A 53 9.87 -14.34 -10.49
CA GLY A 53 11.08 -15.15 -10.63
C GLY A 53 12.22 -14.80 -9.67
N TYR A 54 11.93 -14.05 -8.61
CA TYR A 54 12.87 -13.71 -7.54
C TYR A 54 12.71 -14.62 -6.32
N ASP A 55 13.79 -14.87 -5.59
CA ASP A 55 13.73 -15.59 -4.32
C ASP A 55 13.30 -14.63 -3.19
N GLY A 56 11.98 -14.47 -3.05
CA GLY A 56 11.38 -13.69 -1.97
C GLY A 56 11.70 -14.22 -0.57
N TYR A 57 12.07 -15.50 -0.42
CA TYR A 57 12.36 -16.13 0.87
C TYR A 57 13.84 -15.99 1.28
N ALA A 58 14.75 -15.87 0.31
CA ALA A 58 16.14 -15.46 0.56
C ALA A 58 16.29 -13.94 0.78
N THR A 59 15.25 -13.17 0.50
CA THR A 59 15.24 -11.70 0.66
C THR A 59 14.92 -11.30 2.10
N ASP A 60 15.83 -10.54 2.72
CA ASP A 60 15.67 -10.05 4.08
C ASP A 60 14.59 -8.96 4.20
N ASP A 61 14.04 -8.79 5.40
CA ASP A 61 12.93 -7.86 5.66
C ASP A 61 13.31 -6.39 5.38
N SER A 62 14.57 -6.00 5.59
CA SER A 62 15.01 -4.62 5.30
C SER A 62 15.03 -4.35 3.80
N THR A 63 15.41 -5.35 3.01
CA THR A 63 15.36 -5.30 1.55
C THR A 63 13.91 -5.26 1.06
N MET A 64 13.02 -6.07 1.65
CA MET A 64 11.58 -6.01 1.37
C MET A 64 10.98 -4.62 1.63
N GLU A 65 11.36 -3.96 2.73
CA GLU A 65 10.91 -2.61 3.06
C GLU A 65 11.42 -1.57 2.04
N ARG A 66 12.65 -1.69 1.54
CA ARG A 66 13.20 -0.79 0.51
C ARG A 66 12.50 -0.97 -0.84
N ILE A 67 12.20 -2.20 -1.23
CA ILE A 67 11.41 -2.51 -2.43
C ILE A 67 10.03 -1.85 -2.33
N ALA A 68 9.31 -2.09 -1.22
CA ALA A 68 8.00 -1.50 -0.98
C ALA A 68 8.06 0.04 -0.98
N SER A 69 9.09 0.63 -0.38
CA SER A 69 9.30 2.09 -0.36
C SER A 69 9.59 2.66 -1.76
N SER A 70 10.39 1.94 -2.57
CA SER A 70 10.79 2.36 -3.92
C SER A 70 9.60 2.43 -4.90
N MET A 71 8.65 1.51 -4.75
CA MET A 71 7.47 1.41 -5.61
C MET A 71 6.40 2.51 -5.34
N GLY A 72 6.45 3.20 -4.20
CA GLY A 72 5.67 4.43 -3.95
C GLY A 72 4.16 4.31 -4.18
N LYS A 73 3.58 5.10 -5.10
CA LYS A 73 2.13 5.07 -5.42
C LYS A 73 1.76 4.06 -6.51
N ALA A 74 2.73 3.54 -7.25
CA ALA A 74 2.50 2.56 -8.33
C ALA A 74 1.88 1.26 -7.81
N HIS A 75 2.01 1.02 -6.50
CA HIS A 75 1.28 0.01 -5.73
C HIS A 75 -0.25 0.03 -5.85
N THR A 76 -0.81 1.17 -6.22
CA THR A 76 -2.25 1.44 -6.16
C THR A 76 -2.89 1.74 -7.51
N GLU A 77 -2.07 1.86 -8.57
CA GLU A 77 -2.55 2.18 -9.91
C GLU A 77 -2.60 0.90 -10.77
N TYR A 78 -3.78 0.64 -11.35
CA TYR A 78 -4.04 -0.52 -12.19
C TYR A 78 -3.04 -0.59 -13.35
N GLY A 79 -2.14 -1.57 -13.31
CA GLY A 79 -1.27 -1.96 -14.43
C GLY A 79 0.23 -1.70 -14.23
N GLU A 80 0.64 -0.87 -13.28
CA GLU A 80 2.07 -0.54 -13.07
C GLU A 80 2.76 -1.38 -11.98
N TYR A 81 1.99 -2.06 -11.12
CA TYR A 81 2.50 -2.84 -10.00
C TYR A 81 3.66 -3.77 -10.36
N TRP A 82 3.44 -4.69 -11.30
CA TRP A 82 4.43 -5.71 -11.67
C TRP A 82 5.69 -5.12 -12.31
N LEU A 83 5.53 -4.06 -13.11
CA LEU A 83 6.67 -3.36 -13.73
C LEU A 83 7.51 -2.64 -12.66
N SER A 84 6.85 -1.93 -11.74
CA SER A 84 7.53 -1.26 -10.63
C SER A 84 8.19 -2.26 -9.68
N LEU A 85 7.57 -3.42 -9.45
CA LEU A 85 8.13 -4.50 -8.64
C LEU A 85 9.42 -5.03 -9.26
N ARG A 86 9.40 -5.38 -10.55
CA ARG A 86 10.58 -5.88 -11.26
C ARG A 86 11.73 -4.87 -11.24
N ASN A 87 11.43 -3.60 -11.46
CA ASN A 87 12.44 -2.53 -11.40
C ASN A 87 13.02 -2.38 -9.99
N ALA A 88 12.17 -2.42 -8.96
CA ALA A 88 12.61 -2.32 -7.57
C ALA A 88 13.48 -3.52 -7.16
N CYS A 89 13.09 -4.75 -7.52
CA CYS A 89 13.88 -5.96 -7.28
C CYS A 89 15.23 -5.91 -8.00
N GLY A 90 15.28 -5.42 -9.24
CA GLY A 90 16.53 -5.23 -9.98
C GLY A 90 17.46 -4.20 -9.31
N ASN A 91 16.92 -3.08 -8.83
CA ASN A 91 17.71 -2.04 -8.15
C ASN A 91 18.29 -2.52 -6.82
N GLU A 92 17.53 -3.34 -6.09
CA GLU A 92 17.95 -3.90 -4.80
C GLU A 92 18.80 -5.18 -4.94
N ASN A 93 19.09 -5.63 -6.18
CA ASN A 93 19.84 -6.86 -6.47
C ASN A 93 19.25 -8.10 -5.78
N VAL A 94 17.92 -8.21 -5.79
CA VAL A 94 17.20 -9.35 -5.22
C VAL A 94 17.65 -10.64 -5.93
N PRO A 95 17.98 -11.71 -5.20
CA PRO A 95 18.38 -12.98 -5.79
C PRO A 95 17.25 -13.55 -6.68
N LEU A 96 17.64 -14.19 -7.79
CA LEU A 96 16.70 -14.93 -8.62
C LEU A 96 16.37 -16.28 -7.96
N LEU A 97 15.16 -16.77 -8.17
CA LEU A 97 14.76 -18.10 -7.72
C LEU A 97 15.57 -19.15 -8.51
N GLU A 98 16.36 -19.97 -7.82
CA GLU A 98 17.01 -21.13 -8.45
C GLU A 98 15.95 -22.21 -8.70
N GLU A 99 15.87 -22.74 -9.93
CA GLU A 99 14.94 -23.82 -10.32
C GLU A 99 15.23 -25.16 -9.63
#